data_AF-A0A1I4W6G1-F1
#
_entry.id   AF-A0A1I4W6G1-F1
#
_cell.length_a   1.000
_cell.length_b   1.000
_cell.length_c   1.000
_cell.angle_alpha   90.00
_cell.angle_beta   90.00
_cell.angle_gamma   90.00
#
_symmetry.space_group_name_H-M   'P 1'
#
loop_
_entity.id
_entity.type
_entity.pdbx_description
1 polymer ?
#
loop_
_entity_poly.entity_id
_entity_poly.type
_entity_poly.pdbx_seq_one_letter_code
_entity_poly.pdbx_strand_id
1 'polypeptide(L)' 'MPLQTQLADTSQRVSDARINLKYASDDNITGKPIYRHPRAMLHADAVEKRFRDA' A
#
# COMPACT_ATOMS: atom_id res chain seq x y z
N MET A 1 -17.69 13.26 13.53
CA MET A 1 -17.04 11.95 13.70
C MET A 1 -16.28 11.64 12.42
N PRO A 2 -14.94 11.51 12.41
CA PRO A 2 -14.24 11.15 11.18
C PRO A 2 -14.62 9.72 10.78
N LEU A 3 -14.98 9.53 9.52
CA LEU A 3 -15.26 8.22 8.96
C LEU A 3 -13.94 7.43 8.89
N GLN A 4 -13.65 6.63 9.92
CA GLN A 4 -12.48 5.76 9.90
C GLN A 4 -12.71 4.66 8.87
N THR A 5 -11.99 4.74 7.75
CA THR A 5 -12.09 3.74 6.70
C THR A 5 -11.09 2.62 6.96
N GLN A 6 -11.57 1.39 6.92
CA GLN A 6 -10.71 0.22 7.10
C GLN A 6 -9.81 0.03 5.88
N LEU A 7 -8.51 -0.05 6.13
CA LEU A 7 -7.50 -0.33 5.12
C LEU A 7 -7.06 -1.79 5.22
N ALA A 8 -6.78 -2.40 4.07
CA ALA A 8 -6.26 -3.74 3.93
C ALA A 8 -4.79 -3.69 3.49
N ASP A 9 -3.96 -4.59 4.03
CA ASP A 9 -2.59 -4.78 3.58
C ASP A 9 -2.58 -5.60 2.29
N THR A 10 -2.17 -4.97 1.19
CA THR A 10 -2.14 -5.60 -0.13
C THR A 10 -1.14 -6.76 -0.21
N SER A 11 -0.05 -6.70 0.55
CA SER A 11 0.98 -7.75 0.55
C SER A 11 0.45 -9.07 1.10
N GLN A 12 -0.55 -9.01 2.00
CA GLN A 12 -1.18 -10.18 2.58
C GLN A 12 -2.25 -10.80 1.66
N ARG A 13 -2.75 -10.02 0.69
CA ARG A 13 -3.84 -10.45 -0.21
C ARG A 13 -3.33 -11.01 -1.53
N VAL A 14 -2.16 -10.55 -1.99
CA VAL A 14 -1.55 -11.04 -3.23
C VAL A 14 -0.08 -11.35 -3.00
N SER A 15 0.19 -12.62 -2.77
CA SER A 15 1.53 -13.13 -2.43
C SER A 15 2.56 -12.90 -3.54
N ASP A 16 2.13 -12.82 -4.81
CA ASP A 16 3.03 -12.61 -5.96
C ASP A 16 3.14 -11.14 -6.40
N ALA A 17 2.47 -10.21 -5.71
CA ALA A 17 2.54 -8.80 -6.06
C ALA A 17 3.93 -8.23 -5.75
N ARG A 18 4.65 -7.79 -6.78
CA ARG A 18 5.88 -6.99 -6.62
C ARG A 18 5.51 -5.56 -6.24
N ILE A 19 5.55 -5.27 -4.94
CA ILE A 19 5.21 -3.95 -4.42
C ILE A 19 6.49 -3.15 -4.13
N ASN A 20 6.65 -2.02 -4.80
CA ASN A 20 7.73 -1.06 -4.51
C ASN A 20 7.21 0.10 -3.65
N LEU A 21 7.63 0.16 -2.39
CA LEU A 21 7.30 1.23 -1.46
C LEU A 21 8.28 2.40 -1.62
N LYS A 22 8.18 3.17 -2.71
CA LYS A 22 9.08 4.31 -3.03
C LYS A 22 9.30 5.28 -1.87
N TYR A 23 8.25 5.60 -1.12
CA TYR A 23 8.31 6.52 0.01
C TYR A 23 8.86 5.90 1.31
N ALA A 24 9.29 4.64 1.28
CA ALA A 24 9.98 3.96 2.37
C ALA A 24 11.51 4.04 2.28
N SER A 25 12.06 4.52 1.16
CA SER A 25 13.50 4.70 0.92
C SER A 25 13.81 6.14 0.49
N ASP A 26 15.07 6.42 0.16
CA ASP A 26 15.53 7.67 -0.47
C ASP A 26 15.29 7.73 -1.98
N ASP A 27 14.92 6.62 -2.62
CA ASP A 27 14.47 6.53 -4.02
C ASP A 27 13.05 7.09 -4.18
N ASN A 28 12.88 8.37 -3.83
CA ASN A 28 11.69 9.16 -4.09
C ASN A 28 12.04 10.65 -4.25
N ILE A 29 11.06 11.47 -4.62
CA ILE A 29 11.25 12.92 -4.91
C ILE A 29 11.87 13.73 -3.76
N THR A 30 11.74 13.26 -2.51
CA THR A 30 12.26 13.95 -1.33
C THR A 30 13.70 13.55 -0.99
N GLY A 31 14.24 12.49 -1.60
CA GLY A 31 15.56 11.94 -1.27
C GLY A 31 15.65 11.36 0.14
N LYS A 32 14.51 11.18 0.83
CA LYS A 32 14.43 10.71 2.23
C LYS A 32 13.22 9.79 2.42
N PRO A 33 13.28 8.82 3.33
CA PRO A 33 12.11 8.02 3.69
C PRO A 33 11.04 8.88 4.37
N ILE A 34 9.78 8.72 3.95
CA ILE A 34 8.62 9.45 4.48
C ILE A 34 7.82 8.58 5.45
N TYR A 35 7.68 7.29 5.18
CA TYR A 35 6.84 6.40 5.97
C TYR A 35 7.53 5.93 7.26
N ARG A 36 6.82 6.05 8.38
CA ARG A 36 7.27 5.52 9.68
C ARG A 36 7.10 4.00 9.78
N HIS A 37 6.00 3.48 9.25
CA HIS A 37 5.69 2.05 9.20
C HIS A 37 5.30 1.67 7.76
N PRO A 38 6.28 1.45 6.89
CA PRO A 38 6.02 1.21 5.48
C PRO A 38 5.22 -0.08 5.29
N ARG A 39 3.97 0.08 4.85
CA ARG A 39 3.06 -1.00 4.47
C ARG A 39 2.27 -0.58 3.25
N ALA A 40 1.96 -1.55 2.41
CA ALA A 40 1.20 -1.33 1.20
C ALA A 40 -0.30 -1.40 1.50
N MET A 41 -0.84 -0.32 2.08
CA MET A 41 -2.23 -0.27 2.52
C MET A 41 -3.13 0.31 1.42
N LEU A 42 -4.27 -0.33 1.15
CA LEU A 42 -5.32 0.19 0.25
C LEU A 42 -6.70 0.03 0.90
N HIS A 43 -7.71 0.70 0.38
CA HIS A 43 -9.09 0.38 0.72
C HIS A 43 -9.44 -1.06 0.33
N ALA A 44 -10.21 -1.75 1.16
CA ALA A 44 -10.53 -3.16 0.94
C ALA A 44 -11.18 -3.41 -0.43
N ASP A 45 -12.11 -2.55 -0.86
CA ASP A 45 -12.75 -2.64 -2.18
C ASP A 45 -11.78 -2.41 -3.35
N ALA A 46 -10.79 -1.52 -3.16
CA ALA A 46 -9.74 -1.27 -4.14
C ALA A 46 -8.81 -2.48 -4.27
N VAL A 47 -8.46 -3.15 -3.17
CA VAL A 47 -7.69 -4.41 -3.19
C VAL A 47 -8.42 -5.46 -4.01
N GLU A 48 -9.70 -5.72 -3.69
CA GLU A 48 -10.49 -6.74 -4.38
C GLU A 48 -10.66 -6.46 -5.88
N LYS A 49 -10.80 -5.18 -6.28
CA LYS A 49 -10.89 -4.81 -7.70
C LYS A 49 -9.55 -4.92 -8.42
N ARG A 50 -8.48 -4.44 -7.79
CA ARG A 50 -7.12 -4.40 -8.37
C ARG A 50 -6.59 -5.79 -8.71
N PHE A 51 -6.99 -6.79 -7.95
CA PHE A 51 -6.47 -8.15 -8.06
C PHE A 51 -7.46 -9.18 -8.62
N ARG A 52 -8.62 -8.72 -9.11
CA ARG A 52 -9.60 -9.60 -9.79
C ARG A 52 -9.15 -10.02 -11.19
N ASP A 53 -8.33 -9.21 -11.84
CA ASP A 53 -7.92 -9.36 -13.25
C ASP A 53 -6.41 -9.65 -13.41
N ALA A 54 -5.74 -10.04 -12.32
CA ALA A 54 -4.29 -10.29 -12.26
C ALA A 54 -3.94 -11.77 -12.47
#